data_AF-A0AAD4QJ10-F1
#
_entry.id   AF-A0AAD4QJ10-F1
#
_cell.length_a   1.000
_cell.length_b   1.000
_cell.length_c   1.000
_cell.angle_alpha   90.00
_cell.angle_beta   90.00
_cell.angle_gamma   90.00
#
_symmetry.space_group_name_H-M   'P 1'
#
loop_
_entity.id
_entity.type
_entity.pdbx_description
1 polymer ?
#
loop_
_entity_poly.entity_id
_entity_poly.type
_entity_poly.pdbx_seq_one_letter_code
_entity_poly.pdbx_strand_id
1 'polypeptide(L)'
;MPETSSNGDEPCVFLDDSPGLAQWSFADQAHYKSVTIPADEHSVLVNNGLSLKLFDRFSASWVEGSLFDPSTTRLCTPPIPTSSSYAPLHYAVSGTNHTLNKVISNQADCLKELSLHQYMAFSSLCGGPRLQWLNILRELALCSLSFRCEEVHTLITQAAWQIGPLSDGVHEWHEELSHPVFGRTILCVLNSHLNNIEANWL
;
A
#
# COMPACT_ATOMS: atom_id res chain seq x y z
N MET A 1 19.44 -41.21 -50.92
CA MET A 1 18.37 -40.54 -50.15
C MET A 1 18.97 -40.14 -48.82
N PRO A 2 18.77 -38.90 -48.38
CA PRO A 2 19.85 -38.12 -47.80
C PRO A 2 19.72 -37.86 -46.29
N GLU A 3 20.87 -37.46 -45.80
CA GLU A 3 21.34 -36.93 -44.53
C GLU A 3 20.35 -36.13 -43.66
N THR A 4 20.42 -36.44 -42.36
CA THR A 4 19.89 -35.67 -41.24
C THR A 4 20.74 -34.40 -41.03
N SER A 5 20.20 -33.23 -41.35
CA SER A 5 20.76 -31.94 -40.94
C SER A 5 20.18 -31.50 -39.60
N SER A 6 21.06 -31.39 -38.62
CA SER A 6 20.91 -30.69 -37.35
C SER A 6 20.33 -29.28 -37.56
N ASN A 7 19.11 -29.02 -37.10
CA ASN A 7 18.61 -27.67 -36.90
C ASN A 7 19.41 -27.03 -35.77
N GLY A 8 20.29 -26.10 -36.12
CA GLY A 8 20.88 -25.18 -35.14
C GLY A 8 19.80 -24.22 -34.66
N ASP A 9 19.67 -24.12 -33.34
CA ASP A 9 18.91 -23.06 -32.69
C ASP A 9 19.56 -21.72 -33.04
N GLU A 10 18.92 -20.94 -33.92
CA GLU A 10 19.23 -19.52 -34.08
C GLU A 10 18.85 -18.78 -32.79
N PRO A 11 19.78 -18.05 -32.15
CA PRO A 11 19.42 -17.22 -31.03
C PRO A 11 18.53 -16.06 -31.51
N CYS A 12 17.38 -15.88 -30.85
CA CYS A 12 16.51 -14.74 -31.09
C CYS A 12 17.29 -13.44 -30.85
N VAL A 13 17.61 -12.74 -31.94
CA VAL A 13 18.22 -11.41 -31.90
C VAL A 13 17.16 -10.42 -31.45
N PHE A 14 17.24 -9.94 -30.22
CA PHE A 14 16.43 -8.83 -29.72
C PHE A 14 17.03 -7.52 -30.24
N LEU A 15 16.44 -6.98 -31.31
CA LEU A 15 16.75 -5.63 -31.79
C LEU A 15 15.96 -4.63 -30.94
N ASP A 16 16.68 -3.84 -30.16
CA ASP A 16 16.20 -2.63 -29.46
C ASP A 16 16.48 -1.41 -30.37
N ASP A 17 15.44 -0.82 -30.96
CA ASP A 17 15.51 0.33 -31.87
C ASP A 17 15.59 1.66 -31.09
N SER A 18 16.60 1.83 -30.24
CA SER A 18 16.88 3.09 -29.53
C SER A 18 18.18 3.73 -30.05
N PRO A 19 18.14 4.94 -30.64
CA PRO A 19 19.31 5.52 -31.30
C PRO A 19 20.25 6.18 -30.28
N GLY A 20 21.48 5.66 -30.14
CA GLY A 20 22.63 6.46 -29.67
C GLY A 20 23.47 5.93 -28.51
N LEU A 21 23.20 4.75 -27.95
CA LEU A 21 24.09 4.11 -26.97
C LEU A 21 24.50 2.74 -27.50
N ALA A 22 25.77 2.36 -27.33
CA ALA A 22 26.29 1.07 -27.77
C ALA A 22 25.37 -0.06 -27.27
N GLN A 23 24.73 -0.75 -28.21
CA GLN A 23 23.74 -1.78 -27.93
C GLN A 23 24.47 -3.07 -27.53
N TRP A 24 24.69 -3.25 -26.23
CA TRP A 24 25.20 -4.50 -25.69
C TRP A 24 24.07 -5.53 -25.61
N SER A 25 24.32 -6.75 -26.07
CA SER A 25 23.35 -7.83 -25.92
C SER A 25 23.32 -8.34 -24.48
N PHE A 26 22.24 -9.04 -24.11
CA PHE A 26 22.15 -9.77 -22.84
C PHE A 26 23.38 -10.64 -22.58
N ALA A 27 23.87 -11.33 -23.62
CA ALA A 27 25.02 -12.22 -23.52
C ALA A 27 26.33 -11.48 -23.24
N ASP A 28 26.43 -10.19 -23.62
CA ASP A 28 27.63 -9.38 -23.39
C ASP A 28 27.74 -8.88 -21.95
N GLN A 29 26.61 -8.81 -21.23
CA GLN A 29 26.52 -8.28 -19.86
C GLN A 29 26.29 -9.37 -18.80
N ALA A 30 26.01 -10.61 -19.23
CA ALA A 30 25.75 -11.74 -18.35
C ALA A 30 26.94 -12.71 -18.28
N HIS A 31 26.88 -13.64 -17.32
CA HIS A 31 27.92 -14.65 -17.05
C HIS A 31 28.12 -15.69 -18.18
N TYR A 32 27.39 -15.58 -19.30
CA TYR A 32 27.53 -16.47 -20.46
C TYR A 32 28.78 -16.19 -21.30
N LYS A 33 29.42 -15.03 -21.09
CA LYS A 33 30.65 -14.67 -21.78
C LYS A 33 31.83 -15.47 -21.23
N SER A 34 32.60 -16.09 -22.13
CA SER A 34 33.83 -16.78 -21.75
C SER A 34 34.91 -15.80 -21.30
N VAL A 35 35.56 -16.08 -20.17
CA VAL A 35 36.64 -15.26 -19.59
C VAL A 35 37.95 -16.06 -19.59
N THR A 36 39.04 -15.45 -20.06
CA THR A 36 40.38 -16.07 -20.07
C THR A 36 41.09 -15.87 -18.75
N ILE A 37 41.73 -16.93 -18.25
CA ILE A 37 42.49 -16.92 -16.99
C ILE A 37 43.92 -16.38 -17.23
N PRO A 38 44.50 -15.61 -16.29
CA PRO A 38 43.95 -15.25 -14.97
C PRO A 38 42.88 -14.15 -15.07
N ALA A 39 41.77 -14.38 -14.37
CA ALA A 39 40.59 -13.52 -14.35
C ALA A 39 40.28 -13.08 -12.92
N ASP A 40 39.80 -11.85 -12.77
CA ASP A 40 39.35 -11.33 -11.48
C ASP A 40 37.90 -11.76 -11.18
N GLU A 41 37.52 -11.76 -9.89
CA GLU A 41 36.19 -12.18 -9.45
C GLU A 41 35.07 -11.34 -10.09
N HIS A 42 35.28 -10.04 -10.27
CA HIS A 42 34.30 -9.13 -10.86
C HIS A 42 34.07 -9.36 -12.36
N SER A 43 35.06 -9.92 -13.06
CA SER A 43 34.99 -10.27 -14.47
C SER A 43 34.20 -11.56 -14.73
N VAL A 44 34.00 -12.38 -13.68
CA VAL A 44 33.25 -13.64 -13.73
C VAL A 44 31.89 -13.49 -13.07
N LEU A 45 31.82 -12.83 -11.92
CA LEU A 45 30.60 -12.59 -11.14
C LEU A 45 29.96 -11.27 -11.54
N VAL A 46 29.38 -11.23 -12.72
CA VAL A 46 28.62 -10.08 -13.22
C VAL A 46 27.17 -10.09 -12.75
N ASN A 47 26.55 -8.92 -12.70
CA ASN A 47 25.13 -8.78 -12.39
C ASN A 47 24.25 -9.50 -13.42
N ASN A 48 23.03 -9.87 -13.01
CA ASN A 48 22.05 -10.40 -13.94
C ASN A 48 21.71 -9.36 -15.02
N GLY A 49 21.94 -9.71 -16.30
CA GLY A 49 21.69 -8.83 -17.45
C GLY A 49 20.25 -8.84 -17.99
N LEU A 50 19.30 -9.54 -17.36
CA LEU A 50 17.92 -9.62 -17.83
C LEU A 50 17.20 -8.27 -17.68
N SER A 51 16.71 -7.71 -18.79
CA SER A 51 15.75 -6.61 -18.79
C SER A 51 14.33 -7.17 -18.92
N LEU A 52 13.67 -7.43 -17.79
CA LEU A 52 12.29 -7.93 -17.79
C LEU A 52 11.31 -6.80 -18.15
N LYS A 53 10.42 -7.07 -19.10
CA LYS A 53 9.30 -6.20 -19.47
C LYS A 53 7.99 -6.97 -19.32
N LEU A 54 6.92 -6.27 -18.95
CA LEU A 54 5.58 -6.87 -18.94
C LEU A 54 5.06 -7.00 -20.38
N PHE A 55 4.50 -8.16 -20.71
CA PHE A 55 3.85 -8.42 -21.99
C PHE A 55 2.37 -8.68 -21.76
N ASP A 56 1.51 -7.87 -22.36
CA ASP A 56 0.07 -8.09 -22.32
C ASP A 56 -0.32 -9.08 -23.43
N ARG A 57 -0.79 -10.26 -23.01
CA ARG A 57 -1.21 -11.32 -23.93
C ARG A 57 -2.53 -10.99 -24.64
N PHE A 58 -3.37 -10.13 -24.07
CA PHE A 58 -4.66 -9.76 -24.66
C PHE A 58 -4.46 -8.76 -25.81
N SER A 59 -3.58 -7.78 -25.63
CA SER A 59 -3.22 -6.82 -26.68
C SER A 59 -2.09 -7.31 -27.60
N ALA A 60 -1.45 -8.43 -27.25
CA ALA A 60 -0.26 -8.96 -27.93
C ALA A 60 0.86 -7.92 -28.08
N SER A 61 1.05 -7.09 -27.05
CA SER A 61 2.02 -5.99 -27.06
C SER A 61 2.82 -5.95 -25.76
N TRP A 62 4.04 -5.42 -25.85
CA TRP A 62 4.79 -5.03 -24.65
C TRP A 62 4.07 -3.87 -23.96
N VAL A 63 4.07 -3.87 -22.63
CA VAL A 63 3.60 -2.74 -21.83
C VAL A 63 4.65 -1.64 -21.96
N GLU A 64 4.40 -0.69 -22.85
CA GLU A 64 5.26 0.47 -23.08
C GLU A 64 4.71 1.71 -22.34
N GLY A 65 5.61 2.47 -21.72
CA GLY A 65 5.27 3.69 -20.98
C GLY A 65 5.24 3.51 -19.46
N SER A 66 5.23 4.65 -18.75
CA SER A 66 4.87 4.66 -17.33
C SER A 66 3.45 4.14 -17.22
N LEU A 67 3.26 2.98 -16.59
CA LEU A 67 1.96 2.62 -16.04
C LEU A 67 1.47 3.86 -15.28
N PHE A 68 0.38 4.48 -15.73
CA PHE A 68 -0.29 5.55 -15.00
C PHE A 68 -0.43 5.07 -13.56
N ASP A 69 0.27 5.68 -12.62
CA ASP A 69 0.41 5.27 -11.21
C ASP A 69 -0.78 4.41 -10.74
N PRO A 70 -0.72 3.08 -10.95
CA PRO A 70 -1.92 2.27 -10.95
C PRO A 70 -2.30 2.02 -9.50
N SER A 71 -3.15 2.88 -8.98
CA SER A 71 -3.60 2.82 -7.59
C SER A 71 -4.71 1.80 -7.43
N THR A 72 -4.47 0.80 -6.58
CA THR A 72 -5.52 -0.11 -6.09
C THR A 72 -6.36 0.50 -4.98
N THR A 73 -6.05 1.73 -4.52
CA THR A 73 -6.72 2.38 -3.39
C THR A 73 -8.23 2.38 -3.57
N ARG A 74 -8.76 2.70 -4.76
CA ARG A 74 -10.21 2.71 -4.98
C ARG A 74 -10.86 1.32 -4.80
N LEU A 75 -10.15 0.24 -5.15
CA LEU A 75 -10.63 -1.14 -5.00
C LEU A 75 -10.52 -1.63 -3.55
N CYS A 76 -9.55 -1.09 -2.80
CA CYS A 76 -9.24 -1.46 -1.42
C CYS A 76 -9.79 -0.48 -0.38
N THR A 77 -10.62 0.48 -0.78
CA THR A 77 -11.30 1.43 0.12
C THR A 77 -12.78 1.09 0.14
N PRO A 78 -13.32 0.56 1.25
CA PRO A 78 -14.74 0.30 1.37
C PRO A 78 -15.55 1.60 1.25
N PRO A 79 -16.72 1.57 0.57
CA PRO A 79 -17.60 2.73 0.48
C PRO A 79 -18.36 2.95 1.79
N ILE A 80 -18.65 4.20 2.12
CA ILE A 80 -19.66 4.55 3.12
C ILE A 80 -21.03 4.59 2.43
N PRO A 81 -22.11 4.07 3.05
CA PRO A 81 -23.46 4.20 2.50
C PRO A 81 -23.85 5.66 2.25
N THR A 82 -24.37 5.96 1.06
CA THR A 82 -24.73 7.34 0.67
C THR A 82 -25.88 7.93 1.48
N SER A 83 -26.70 7.08 2.10
CA SER A 83 -27.77 7.48 3.02
C SER A 83 -27.27 7.87 4.41
N SER A 84 -25.98 7.65 4.72
CA SER A 84 -25.39 7.95 6.01
C SER A 84 -25.09 9.43 6.18
N SER A 85 -25.18 9.93 7.41
CA SER A 85 -24.65 11.25 7.78
C SER A 85 -23.13 11.35 7.62
N TYR A 86 -22.41 10.22 7.59
CA TYR A 86 -20.96 10.19 7.34
C TYR A 86 -20.59 10.18 5.85
N ALA A 87 -21.54 10.09 4.91
CA ALA A 87 -21.24 9.98 3.49
C ALA A 87 -20.33 11.10 2.95
N PRO A 88 -20.51 12.38 3.35
CA PRO A 88 -19.61 13.46 2.91
C PRO A 88 -18.18 13.35 3.46
N LEU A 89 -17.97 12.50 4.48
CA LEU A 89 -16.67 12.26 5.12
C LEU A 89 -15.93 11.05 4.53
N HIS A 90 -16.40 10.47 3.42
CA HIS A 90 -15.73 9.33 2.77
C HIS A 90 -14.27 9.61 2.38
N TYR A 91 -13.90 10.88 2.19
CA TYR A 91 -12.51 11.28 1.98
C TYR A 91 -11.59 10.87 3.15
N ALA A 92 -12.11 10.84 4.39
CA ALA A 92 -11.36 10.46 5.57
C ALA A 92 -11.05 8.96 5.60
N VAL A 93 -11.92 8.13 4.99
CA VAL A 93 -11.65 6.69 4.77
C VAL A 93 -10.71 6.50 3.59
N SER A 94 -10.86 7.32 2.54
CA SER A 94 -10.18 7.10 1.27
C SER A 94 -8.69 7.40 1.27
N GLY A 95 -8.16 8.13 2.26
CA GLY A 95 -6.75 8.41 2.32
C GLY A 95 -6.32 9.14 3.57
N THR A 96 -5.00 9.29 3.73
CA THR A 96 -4.37 9.76 4.97
C THR A 96 -3.79 11.17 4.86
N ASN A 97 -3.98 11.83 3.72
CA ASN A 97 -3.35 13.11 3.39
C ASN A 97 -3.98 14.33 4.09
N HIS A 98 -5.08 14.14 4.81
CA HIS A 98 -5.74 15.21 5.54
C HIS A 98 -5.07 15.42 6.90
N THR A 99 -4.93 16.67 7.33
CA THR A 99 -4.34 17.01 8.62
C THR A 99 -5.42 17.37 9.62
N LEU A 100 -5.15 17.15 10.91
CA LEU A 100 -6.05 17.57 11.99
C LEU A 100 -6.38 19.07 11.90
N ASN A 101 -5.38 19.90 11.61
CA ASN A 101 -5.58 21.34 11.45
C ASN A 101 -6.56 21.67 10.32
N LYS A 102 -6.51 20.93 9.21
CA LYS A 102 -7.46 21.09 8.11
C LYS A 102 -8.87 20.71 8.55
N VAL A 103 -9.03 19.62 9.27
CA VAL A 103 -10.32 19.18 9.83
C VAL A 103 -10.89 20.23 10.79
N ILE A 104 -10.08 20.76 11.72
CA ILE A 104 -10.49 21.82 12.65
C ILE A 104 -10.93 23.08 11.88
N SER A 105 -10.17 23.49 10.86
CA SER A 105 -10.52 24.67 10.06
C SER A 105 -11.84 24.53 9.31
N ASN A 106 -12.22 23.29 8.98
CA ASN A 106 -13.46 22.96 8.29
C ASN A 106 -14.60 22.60 9.27
N GLN A 107 -14.46 22.81 10.58
CA GLN A 107 -15.50 22.46 11.57
C GLN A 107 -16.84 23.14 11.32
N ALA A 108 -16.85 24.29 10.63
CA ALA A 108 -18.08 24.98 10.23
C ALA A 108 -18.88 24.21 9.17
N ASP A 109 -18.22 23.31 8.43
CA ASP A 109 -18.84 22.42 7.44
C ASP A 109 -19.43 21.15 8.09
N CYS A 110 -19.41 21.05 9.43
CA CYS A 110 -20.01 19.95 10.16
C CYS A 110 -21.51 19.87 9.86
N LEU A 111 -21.95 18.68 9.44
CA LEU A 111 -23.34 18.38 9.16
C LEU A 111 -24.16 18.43 10.46
N LYS A 112 -25.41 18.87 10.38
CA LYS A 112 -26.28 19.04 11.57
C LYS A 112 -26.62 17.71 12.23
N GLU A 113 -26.52 16.62 11.49
CA GLU A 113 -26.81 15.25 11.92
C GLU A 113 -25.66 14.62 12.72
N LEU A 114 -24.47 15.23 12.70
CA LEU A 114 -23.31 14.78 13.47
C LEU A 114 -22.99 15.80 14.58
N SER A 115 -22.63 15.30 15.75
CA SER A 115 -22.02 16.18 16.75
C SER A 115 -20.64 16.62 16.27
N LEU A 116 -20.22 17.82 16.70
CA LEU A 116 -18.89 18.32 16.38
C LEU A 116 -17.78 17.35 16.82
N HIS A 117 -17.92 16.73 17.99
CA HIS A 117 -16.97 15.72 18.47
C HIS A 117 -16.88 14.51 17.54
N GLN A 118 -18.01 13.98 17.08
CA GLN A 118 -18.03 12.86 16.13
C GLN A 118 -17.43 13.26 14.79
N TYR A 119 -17.77 14.44 14.26
CA TYR A 119 -17.19 14.95 13.02
C TYR A 119 -15.67 15.03 13.12
N MET A 120 -15.16 15.61 14.21
CA MET A 120 -13.73 15.77 14.44
C MET A 120 -13.03 14.42 14.60
N ALA A 121 -13.59 13.51 15.38
CA ALA A 121 -13.03 12.18 15.60
C ALA A 121 -12.98 11.35 14.32
N PHE A 122 -14.09 11.32 13.58
CA PHE A 122 -14.19 10.58 12.33
C PHE A 122 -13.22 11.13 11.27
N SER A 123 -13.28 12.44 11.05
CA SER A 123 -12.48 13.09 10.02
C SER A 123 -10.99 13.14 10.32
N SER A 124 -10.57 12.91 11.58
CA SER A 124 -9.16 12.94 11.98
C SER A 124 -8.53 11.57 12.18
N LEU A 125 -9.31 10.49 12.23
CA LEU A 125 -8.79 9.16 12.59
C LEU A 125 -7.66 8.72 11.65
N CYS A 126 -7.88 8.83 10.35
CA CYS A 126 -6.89 8.49 9.32
C CYS A 126 -5.94 9.66 8.99
N GLY A 127 -6.05 10.79 9.70
CA GLY A 127 -5.32 12.01 9.41
C GLY A 127 -3.86 11.88 9.81
N GLY A 128 -2.98 11.76 8.82
CA GLY A 128 -1.56 11.48 9.03
C GLY A 128 -1.30 9.97 9.10
N PRO A 129 -0.56 9.40 8.14
CA PRO A 129 -0.45 7.95 8.01
C PRO A 129 0.21 7.24 9.20
N ARG A 130 1.20 7.87 9.84
CA ARG A 130 1.90 7.33 11.02
C ARG A 130 1.12 7.50 12.32
N LEU A 131 0.04 8.29 12.31
CA LEU A 131 -0.76 8.59 13.51
C LEU A 131 -2.00 7.70 13.63
N GLN A 132 -2.29 6.86 12.63
CA GLN A 132 -3.53 6.08 12.57
C GLN A 132 -3.74 5.22 13.81
N TRP A 133 -2.74 4.44 14.22
CA TRP A 133 -2.85 3.60 15.42
C TRP A 133 -2.99 4.41 16.71
N LEU A 134 -2.28 5.54 16.83
CA LEU A 134 -2.42 6.46 17.96
C LEU A 134 -3.84 7.05 18.03
N ASN A 135 -4.40 7.42 16.87
CA ASN A 135 -5.77 7.92 16.77
C ASN A 135 -6.80 6.83 17.06
N ILE A 136 -6.61 5.60 16.59
CA ILE A 136 -7.46 4.44 16.93
C ILE A 136 -7.47 4.24 18.46
N LEU A 137 -6.31 4.20 19.11
CA LEU A 137 -6.23 4.06 20.55
C LEU A 137 -6.94 5.22 21.28
N ARG A 138 -6.74 6.46 20.83
CA ARG A 138 -7.41 7.64 21.37
C ARG A 138 -8.92 7.51 21.26
N GLU A 139 -9.45 7.12 20.11
CA GLU A 139 -10.90 7.01 19.91
C GLU A 139 -11.52 5.83 20.65
N LEU A 140 -10.80 4.72 20.79
CA LEU A 140 -11.20 3.64 21.68
C LEU A 140 -11.38 4.18 23.10
N ALA A 141 -10.36 4.86 23.65
CA ALA A 141 -10.40 5.38 25.01
C ALA A 141 -11.45 6.48 25.23
N LEU A 142 -11.67 7.37 24.25
CA LEU A 142 -12.63 8.48 24.36
C LEU A 142 -14.08 8.05 24.08
N CYS A 143 -14.30 6.96 23.34
CA CYS A 143 -15.63 6.51 22.91
C CYS A 143 -16.46 7.61 22.21
N SER A 144 -15.80 8.54 21.52
CA SER A 144 -16.48 9.65 20.83
C SER A 144 -17.21 9.17 19.57
N LEU A 145 -16.72 8.08 18.97
CA LEU A 145 -17.33 7.38 17.85
C LEU A 145 -18.10 6.16 18.34
N SER A 146 -19.31 5.99 17.80
CA SER A 146 -20.14 4.81 18.09
C SER A 146 -19.68 3.63 17.23
N PHE A 147 -19.11 2.62 17.87
CA PHE A 147 -18.74 1.34 17.21
C PHE A 147 -19.94 0.53 16.71
N ARG A 148 -21.17 0.97 17.00
CA ARG A 148 -22.41 0.40 16.45
C ARG A 148 -22.70 0.88 15.03
N CYS A 149 -22.03 1.94 14.58
CA CYS A 149 -22.20 2.51 13.25
C CYS A 149 -21.28 1.79 12.25
N GLU A 150 -21.83 1.33 11.14
CA GLU A 150 -21.09 0.63 10.08
C GLU A 150 -19.99 1.50 9.47
N GLU A 151 -20.21 2.81 9.41
CA GLU A 151 -19.28 3.80 8.87
C GLU A 151 -18.06 3.97 9.76
N VAL A 152 -18.26 3.96 11.08
CA VAL A 152 -17.18 3.98 12.07
C VAL A 152 -16.39 2.67 12.00
N HIS A 153 -17.08 1.53 11.91
CA HIS A 153 -16.42 0.24 11.70
C HIS A 153 -15.58 0.23 10.41
N THR A 154 -16.13 0.77 9.33
CA THR A 154 -15.46 0.91 8.03
C THR A 154 -14.21 1.77 8.14
N LEU A 155 -14.30 2.93 8.80
CA LEU A 155 -13.18 3.83 9.03
C LEU A 155 -12.05 3.16 9.83
N ILE A 156 -12.39 2.49 10.93
CA ILE A 156 -11.40 1.82 11.80
C ILE A 156 -10.78 0.62 11.08
N THR A 157 -11.58 -0.17 10.36
CA THR A 157 -11.07 -1.29 9.55
C THR A 157 -10.12 -0.77 8.50
N GLN A 158 -10.50 0.27 7.76
CA GLN A 158 -9.62 0.86 6.76
C GLN A 158 -8.31 1.34 7.38
N ALA A 159 -8.36 2.09 8.49
CA ALA A 159 -7.17 2.59 9.17
C ALA A 159 -6.24 1.47 9.65
N ALA A 160 -6.81 0.38 10.17
CA ALA A 160 -6.05 -0.78 10.65
C ALA A 160 -5.47 -1.65 9.53
N TRP A 161 -6.08 -1.65 8.34
CA TRP A 161 -5.68 -2.49 7.21
C TRP A 161 -4.83 -1.75 6.18
N GLN A 162 -4.82 -0.42 6.21
CA GLN A 162 -4.07 0.36 5.24
C GLN A 162 -2.57 0.21 5.47
N ILE A 163 -1.89 -0.39 4.50
CA ILE A 163 -0.45 -0.66 4.56
C ILE A 163 0.31 0.55 3.99
N GLY A 164 1.32 1.00 4.73
CA GLY A 164 2.22 2.08 4.32
C GLY A 164 3.45 1.59 3.55
N PRO A 165 4.39 2.48 3.22
CA PRO A 165 5.66 2.10 2.64
C PRO A 165 6.44 1.18 3.60
N LEU A 166 7.16 0.23 3.01
CA LEU A 166 8.06 -0.66 3.72
C LEU A 166 9.45 -0.01 3.79
N SER A 167 9.93 0.26 4.99
CA SER A 167 11.24 0.85 5.26
C SER A 167 11.98 -0.05 6.25
N ASP A 168 13.19 -0.50 5.90
CA ASP A 168 13.99 -1.44 6.70
C ASP A 168 13.25 -2.71 7.16
N GLY A 169 12.33 -3.22 6.32
CA GLY A 169 11.52 -4.40 6.63
C GLY A 169 10.35 -4.17 7.58
N VAL A 170 10.10 -2.91 7.97
CA VAL A 170 8.97 -2.49 8.82
C VAL A 170 8.03 -1.60 8.02
N HIS A 171 6.73 -1.82 8.17
CA HIS A 171 5.73 -0.92 7.59
C HIS A 171 5.66 0.34 8.44
N GLU A 172 6.10 1.48 7.91
CA GLU A 172 6.26 2.72 8.69
C GLU A 172 4.98 3.18 9.39
N TRP A 173 3.81 2.88 8.80
CA TRP A 173 2.51 3.29 9.36
C TRP A 173 2.05 2.41 10.52
N HIS A 174 2.69 1.24 10.68
CA HIS A 174 2.40 0.23 11.71
C HIS A 174 3.54 0.11 12.73
N GLU A 175 4.54 0.97 12.66
CA GLU A 175 5.70 0.98 13.55
C GLU A 175 5.28 0.97 15.03
N GLU A 176 4.27 1.75 15.40
CA GLU A 176 3.75 1.88 16.76
C GLU A 176 3.31 0.54 17.37
N LEU A 177 2.80 -0.39 16.56
CA LEU A 177 2.41 -1.74 17.01
C LEU A 177 3.61 -2.58 17.47
N SER A 178 4.81 -2.25 17.00
CA SER A 178 6.05 -2.93 17.41
C SER A 178 6.47 -2.54 18.83
N HIS A 179 5.92 -1.46 19.39
CA HIS A 179 6.21 -1.04 20.76
C HIS A 179 5.38 -1.83 21.78
N PRO A 180 6.01 -2.62 22.68
CA PRO A 180 5.27 -3.47 23.61
C PRO A 180 4.39 -2.70 24.59
N VAL A 181 4.77 -1.46 24.93
CA VAL A 181 3.97 -0.58 25.80
C VAL A 181 2.69 -0.16 25.11
N PHE A 182 2.76 0.22 23.83
CA PHE A 182 1.60 0.57 23.03
C PHE A 182 0.67 -0.64 22.87
N GLY A 183 1.22 -1.80 22.48
CA GLY A 183 0.46 -3.04 22.33
C GLY A 183 -0.29 -3.45 23.61
N ARG A 184 0.33 -3.31 24.79
CA ARG A 184 -0.36 -3.56 26.07
C ARG A 184 -1.47 -2.55 26.34
N THR A 185 -1.23 -1.28 26.02
CA THR A 185 -2.21 -0.20 26.24
C THR A 185 -3.47 -0.43 25.40
N ILE A 186 -3.34 -0.73 24.11
CA ILE A 186 -4.49 -0.98 23.25
C ILE A 186 -5.29 -2.20 23.68
N LEU A 187 -4.62 -3.29 24.06
CA LEU A 187 -5.29 -4.48 24.58
C LEU A 187 -6.03 -4.20 25.90
N CYS A 188 -5.43 -3.41 26.80
CA CYS A 188 -6.06 -3.03 28.06
C CYS A 188 -7.34 -2.22 27.84
N VAL A 189 -7.29 -1.24 26.93
CA VAL A 189 -8.45 -0.42 26.56
C VAL A 189 -9.54 -1.30 25.94
N LEU A 190 -9.20 -2.13 24.95
CA LEU A 190 -10.16 -3.04 24.32
C LEU A 190 -10.82 -4.00 25.32
N ASN A 191 -10.04 -4.60 26.22
CA ASN A 191 -10.55 -5.50 27.25
C ASN A 191 -11.49 -4.76 28.22
N SER A 192 -11.15 -3.52 28.59
CA SER A 192 -12.00 -2.69 29.44
C SER A 192 -13.33 -2.35 28.76
N HIS A 193 -13.34 -2.06 27.46
CA HIS A 193 -14.57 -1.85 26.70
C HIS A 193 -15.41 -3.13 26.59
N LEU A 194 -14.79 -4.27 26.28
CA LEU A 194 -15.49 -5.55 26.20
C LEU A 194 -16.19 -5.88 27.53
N ASN A 195 -15.49 -5.76 28.66
CA ASN A 195 -16.06 -6.00 29.99
C ASN A 195 -17.24 -5.07 30.31
N ASN A 196 -17.19 -3.82 29.84
CA ASN A 196 -18.29 -2.86 30.03
C ASN A 196 -19.52 -3.24 29.18
N ILE A 197 -19.30 -3.69 27.94
CA ILE A 197 -20.40 -4.13 27.06
C ILE A 197 -20.98 -5.46 27.57
N GLU A 198 -20.15 -6.37 28.09
CA GLU A 198 -20.57 -7.66 28.65
C GLU A 198 -21.62 -7.51 29.75
N ALA A 199 -21.50 -6.47 30.59
CA ALA A 199 -22.50 -6.16 31.61
C ALA A 199 -23.91 -5.87 31.05
N ASN A 200 -24.02 -5.61 29.73
CA ASN A 200 -25.27 -5.29 29.03
C ASN A 200 -25.74 -6.42 28.09
N TRP A 201 -25.16 -7.63 28.15
CA TRP A 201 -25.55 -8.77 27.31
C TRP A 201 -26.76 -9.57 27.81
N LEU A 202 -27.36 -9.17 28.94
CA LEU A 202 -28.54 -9.80 29.54
C LEU A 202 -29.86 -9.24 29.00
#